data_AF-A0AAF0RN11-F1
#
_entry.id   AF-A0AAF0RN11-F1
#
_cell.length_a   1.000
_cell.length_b   1.000
_cell.length_c   1.000
_cell.angle_alpha   90.00
_cell.angle_beta   90.00
_cell.angle_gamma   90.00
#
_symmetry.space_group_name_H-M   'P 1'
#
loop_
_entity.id
_entity.type
_entity.pdbx_description
1 polymer ?
#
loop_
_entity_poly.entity_id
_entity_poly.type
_entity_poly.pdbx_seq_one_letter_code
_entity_poly.pdbx_strand_id
1 'polypeptide(L)'
;MYTPPTADEVANHIRYKMTVRELRQDVGIRMLNLLDDGRPADYQALYEEATRVDLPAVVYHSTSAANRVSILRAGLTAQLPSENRHWANMVFAVAAQPRGVYVAPTPDTDGLWRHDSTIGWDVWAVNTASISNWQHDHLNEDAWVVLGDIPAAALTLHASYDANRKATTA
;
A
#
# COMPACT_ATOMS: atom_id res chain seq x y z
N MET A 1 -4.67 40.77 -3.29
CA MET A 1 -5.75 39.77 -3.23
C MET A 1 -5.22 38.51 -3.87
N TYR A 2 -5.37 37.37 -3.22
CA TYR A 2 -5.06 36.07 -3.83
C TYR A 2 -6.31 35.61 -4.59
N THR A 3 -6.16 35.32 -5.88
CA THR A 3 -7.22 34.71 -6.69
C THR A 3 -6.97 33.21 -6.68
N PRO A 4 -7.91 32.39 -6.18
CA PRO A 4 -7.76 30.94 -6.24
C PRO A 4 -7.75 30.47 -7.70
N PRO A 5 -7.05 29.36 -8.00
CA PRO A 5 -7.01 28.82 -9.36
C PRO A 5 -8.41 28.37 -9.80
N THR A 6 -8.66 28.46 -11.09
CA THR A 6 -9.87 27.97 -11.75
C THR A 6 -9.82 26.45 -11.96
N ALA A 7 -10.97 25.83 -12.20
CA ALA A 7 -11.05 24.40 -12.50
C ALA A 7 -10.22 24.02 -13.74
N ASP A 8 -10.22 24.85 -14.79
CA ASP A 8 -9.42 24.64 -16.01
C ASP A 8 -7.92 24.71 -15.72
N GLU A 9 -7.47 25.65 -14.89
CA GLU A 9 -6.07 25.76 -14.48
C GLU A 9 -5.62 24.52 -13.69
N VAL A 10 -6.44 24.05 -12.75
CA VAL A 10 -6.14 22.83 -11.98
C VAL A 10 -6.16 21.58 -12.87
N ALA A 11 -7.14 21.44 -13.76
CA ALA A 11 -7.21 20.32 -14.70
C ALA A 11 -5.99 20.27 -15.64
N ASN A 12 -5.55 21.43 -16.15
CA ASN A 12 -4.34 21.52 -16.96
C ASN A 12 -3.08 21.18 -16.15
N HIS A 13 -3.01 21.62 -14.88
CA HIS A 13 -1.92 21.25 -13.99
C HIS A 13 -1.85 19.74 -13.73
N ILE A 14 -2.99 19.09 -13.48
CA ILE A 14 -3.09 17.63 -13.31
C ILE A 14 -2.60 16.90 -14.56
N ARG A 15 -3.09 17.27 -15.75
CA ARG A 15 -2.66 16.66 -17.02
C ARG A 15 -1.17 16.84 -17.29
N TYR A 16 -0.64 18.03 -16.97
CA TYR A 16 0.80 18.28 -17.07
C TYR A 16 1.59 17.34 -16.15
N LYS A 17 1.22 17.25 -14.86
CA LYS A 17 1.87 16.37 -13.88
C LYS A 17 1.85 14.90 -14.29
N MET A 18 0.73 14.43 -14.86
CA MET A 18 0.64 13.08 -15.44
C MET A 18 1.61 12.89 -16.61
N THR A 19 1.74 13.89 -17.48
CA THR A 19 2.62 13.84 -18.66
C THR A 19 4.10 13.78 -18.27
N VAL A 20 4.51 14.57 -17.27
CA VAL A 20 5.89 14.56 -16.76
C VAL A 20 6.17 13.46 -15.73
N ARG A 21 5.21 12.56 -15.50
CA ARG A 21 5.31 11.42 -14.56
C ARG A 21 5.56 11.82 -13.11
N GLU A 22 5.16 13.03 -12.72
CA GLU A 22 5.15 13.50 -11.33
C GLU A 22 3.85 13.15 -10.62
N LEU A 23 2.82 12.74 -11.38
CA LEU A 23 1.55 12.24 -10.87
C LEU A 23 1.21 10.93 -11.58
N ARG A 24 0.86 9.91 -10.81
CA ARG A 24 0.41 8.64 -11.39
C ARG A 24 -0.84 8.85 -12.25
N GLN A 25 -0.91 8.11 -13.35
CA GLN A 25 -1.97 8.27 -14.33
C GLN A 25 -3.36 7.99 -13.74
N ASP A 26 -3.50 6.96 -12.91
CA ASP A 26 -4.76 6.58 -12.28
C ASP A 26 -5.23 7.59 -11.22
N VAL A 27 -4.30 8.11 -10.40
CA VAL A 27 -4.58 9.18 -9.43
C VAL A 27 -5.03 10.45 -10.17
N GLY A 28 -4.32 10.84 -11.23
CA GLY A 28 -4.68 12.00 -12.03
C GLY A 28 -6.05 11.87 -12.70
N ILE A 29 -6.41 10.68 -13.20
CA ILE A 29 -7.76 10.43 -13.73
C ILE A 29 -8.82 10.60 -12.62
N ARG A 30 -8.58 10.07 -11.41
CA ARG A 30 -9.50 10.26 -10.28
C ARG A 30 -9.65 11.73 -9.89
N MET A 31 -8.54 12.49 -9.85
CA MET A 31 -8.58 13.93 -9.58
C MET A 31 -9.40 14.70 -10.63
N LEU A 32 -9.26 14.35 -11.91
CA LEU A 32 -10.06 14.96 -12.99
C LEU A 32 -11.54 14.63 -12.86
N ASN A 33 -11.88 13.37 -12.54
CA ASN A 33 -13.27 12.99 -12.32
C ASN A 33 -13.88 13.75 -11.12
N LEU A 34 -13.14 13.92 -10.02
CA LEU A 34 -13.58 14.71 -8.87
C LEU A 34 -13.86 16.18 -9.24
N LEU A 35 -13.03 16.78 -10.09
CA LEU A 35 -13.27 18.12 -10.64
C LEU A 35 -14.53 18.17 -11.51
N ASP A 36 -14.70 17.18 -12.39
CA ASP A 36 -15.88 17.08 -13.26
C ASP A 36 -17.18 16.87 -12.45
N ASP A 37 -17.08 16.21 -11.29
CA ASP A 37 -18.16 16.04 -10.30
C ASP A 37 -18.43 17.30 -9.45
N GLY A 38 -17.72 18.40 -9.72
CA GLY A 38 -17.94 19.70 -9.10
C GLY A 38 -17.22 19.93 -7.76
N ARG A 39 -16.18 19.14 -7.45
CA ARG A 39 -15.31 19.44 -6.31
C ARG A 39 -14.58 20.77 -6.51
N PRO A 40 -14.25 21.49 -5.41
CA PRO A 40 -13.47 22.73 -5.50
C PRO A 40 -12.14 22.52 -6.25
N ALA A 41 -11.70 23.56 -6.96
CA ALA A 41 -10.41 23.60 -7.66
C ALA A 41 -9.23 23.77 -6.69
N ASP A 42 -9.10 22.83 -5.74
CA ASP A 42 -8.00 22.73 -4.80
C ASP A 42 -7.22 21.45 -5.09
N TYR A 43 -6.04 21.63 -5.71
CA TYR A 43 -5.19 20.50 -6.13
C TYR A 43 -4.85 19.57 -4.95
N GLN A 44 -4.56 20.11 -3.77
CA GLN A 44 -4.15 19.33 -2.62
C GLN A 44 -5.33 18.50 -2.09
N ALA A 45 -6.51 19.12 -1.96
CA ALA A 45 -7.71 18.42 -1.52
C ALA A 45 -8.11 17.32 -2.52
N LEU A 46 -8.05 17.61 -3.83
CA LEU A 46 -8.31 16.62 -4.88
C LEU A 46 -7.30 15.46 -4.83
N TYR A 47 -6.03 15.75 -4.59
CA TYR A 47 -4.99 14.73 -4.47
C TYR A 47 -5.23 13.82 -3.26
N GLU A 48 -5.54 14.42 -2.10
CA GLU A 48 -5.86 13.67 -0.88
C GLU A 48 -7.12 12.81 -1.03
N GLU A 49 -8.16 13.30 -1.70
CA GLU A 49 -9.37 12.52 -1.97
C GLU A 49 -9.10 11.42 -3.01
N ALA A 50 -8.37 11.72 -4.08
CA ALA A 50 -8.06 10.76 -5.16
C ALA A 50 -7.09 9.64 -4.74
N THR A 51 -6.31 9.84 -3.68
CA THR A 51 -5.40 8.82 -3.10
C THR A 51 -6.10 7.96 -2.04
N ARG A 52 -7.24 8.42 -1.48
CA ARG A 52 -8.05 7.66 -0.51
C ARG A 52 -9.02 6.71 -1.20
N VAL A 53 -8.47 5.67 -1.81
CA VAL A 53 -9.24 4.59 -2.45
C VAL A 53 -9.59 3.47 -1.46
N ASP A 54 -10.79 2.91 -1.60
CA ASP A 54 -11.20 1.75 -0.81
C ASP A 54 -10.22 0.59 -0.94
N LEU A 55 -10.10 -0.19 0.14
CA LEU A 55 -9.29 -1.40 0.18
C LEU A 55 -9.76 -2.39 -0.92
N PRO A 56 -8.91 -2.78 -1.89
CA PRO A 56 -9.28 -3.72 -2.95
C PRO A 56 -9.67 -5.09 -2.40
N ALA A 57 -10.49 -5.83 -3.15
CA ALA A 57 -10.94 -7.19 -2.78
C ALA A 57 -9.79 -8.18 -2.53
N VAL A 58 -8.66 -7.97 -3.20
CA VAL A 58 -7.40 -8.70 -2.99
C VAL A 58 -6.25 -7.71 -2.91
N VAL A 59 -5.45 -7.85 -1.87
CA VAL A 59 -4.21 -7.11 -1.63
C VAL A 59 -3.09 -8.08 -1.26
N TYR A 60 -1.86 -7.60 -1.18
CA TYR A 60 -0.68 -8.43 -1.00
C TYR A 60 0.14 -8.00 0.21
N HIS A 61 0.58 -8.98 0.99
CA HIS A 61 1.54 -8.82 2.07
C HIS A 61 2.79 -9.63 1.77
N SER A 62 3.96 -9.09 2.11
CA SER A 62 5.23 -9.78 1.90
C SER A 62 5.99 -9.93 3.20
N THR A 63 6.52 -11.13 3.43
CA THR A 63 7.28 -11.44 4.65
C THR A 63 8.26 -12.59 4.39
N SER A 64 9.16 -12.86 5.34
CA SER A 64 10.14 -13.93 5.20
C SER A 64 9.45 -15.29 5.03
N ALA A 65 10.00 -16.12 4.12
CA ALA A 65 9.53 -17.49 3.94
C ALA A 65 9.69 -18.36 5.22
N ALA A 66 10.54 -17.93 6.16
CA ALA A 66 10.66 -18.57 7.48
C ALA A 66 9.35 -18.52 8.30
N ASN A 67 8.46 -17.55 8.01
CA ASN A 67 7.17 -17.41 8.68
C ASN A 67 6.07 -18.28 8.04
N ARG A 68 6.34 -19.00 6.95
CA ARG A 68 5.29 -19.71 6.19
C ARG A 68 4.45 -20.64 7.04
N VAL A 69 5.10 -21.47 7.86
CA VAL A 69 4.40 -22.45 8.70
C VAL A 69 3.52 -21.78 9.76
N SER A 70 3.99 -20.70 10.39
CA SER A 70 3.17 -19.96 11.36
C SER A 70 2.00 -19.26 10.69
N ILE A 71 2.20 -18.69 9.51
CA ILE A 71 1.15 -18.02 8.73
C ILE A 71 0.07 -18.98 8.27
N LEU A 72 0.44 -20.15 7.74
CA LEU A 72 -0.52 -21.18 7.35
C LEU A 72 -1.35 -21.68 8.55
N ARG A 73 -0.76 -21.66 9.75
CA ARG A 73 -1.43 -22.14 10.97
C ARG A 73 -2.31 -21.09 11.63
N ALA A 74 -1.84 -19.85 11.74
CA ALA A 74 -2.43 -18.81 12.59
C ALA A 74 -2.81 -17.53 11.84
N GLY A 75 -2.33 -17.36 10.61
CA GLY A 75 -2.51 -16.13 9.84
C GLY A 75 -1.38 -15.13 10.03
N LEU A 76 -1.61 -13.89 9.61
CA LEU A 76 -0.67 -12.78 9.79
C LEU A 76 -0.99 -12.06 11.09
N THR A 77 0.03 -11.89 11.94
CA THR A 77 -0.09 -11.15 13.20
C THR A 77 0.23 -9.68 12.98
N ALA A 78 -0.61 -8.80 13.51
CA ALA A 78 -0.39 -7.37 13.50
C ALA A 78 0.81 -6.98 14.38
N GLN A 79 1.77 -6.28 13.78
CA GLN A 79 2.98 -5.84 14.44
C GLN A 79 3.18 -4.34 14.28
N LEU A 80 3.93 -3.74 15.19
CA LEU A 80 4.46 -2.41 14.95
C LEU A 80 5.62 -2.55 13.97
N PRO A 81 5.73 -1.73 12.92
CA PRO A 81 6.86 -1.88 12.01
C PRO A 81 8.21 -1.63 12.70
N SER A 82 8.23 -0.91 13.84
CA SER A 82 9.42 -0.74 14.68
C SER A 82 9.89 -2.02 15.40
N GLU A 83 9.02 -3.02 15.55
CA GLU A 83 9.39 -4.35 16.08
C GLU A 83 10.25 -5.14 15.07
N ASN A 84 10.29 -4.68 13.82
CA ASN A 84 11.07 -5.29 12.77
C ASN A 84 12.45 -4.63 12.63
N ARG A 85 13.53 -5.41 12.80
CA ARG A 85 14.92 -4.90 12.71
C ARG A 85 15.25 -4.24 11.37
N HIS A 86 14.62 -4.65 10.27
CA HIS A 86 14.84 -4.04 8.96
C HIS A 86 14.40 -2.57 8.94
N TRP A 87 13.23 -2.30 9.53
CA TRP A 87 12.62 -0.98 9.59
C TRP A 87 12.99 -0.19 10.85
N ALA A 88 13.62 -0.86 11.83
CA ALA A 88 14.08 -0.26 13.08
C ALA A 88 15.14 0.84 12.91
N ASN A 89 15.74 1.02 11.73
CA ASN A 89 16.63 2.16 11.46
C ASN A 89 15.89 3.38 10.86
N MET A 90 14.63 3.21 10.46
CA MET A 90 13.76 4.28 9.96
C MET A 90 12.84 4.84 11.08
N VAL A 91 13.32 4.76 12.34
CA VAL A 91 12.53 4.93 13.59
C VAL A 91 11.58 6.11 13.56
N PHE A 92 12.01 7.28 13.07
CA PHE A 92 11.19 8.49 13.13
C PHE A 92 9.97 8.43 12.21
N ALA A 93 10.08 7.81 11.03
CA ALA A 93 8.93 7.60 10.15
C ALA A 93 8.05 6.44 10.66
N VAL A 94 8.68 5.40 11.20
CA VAL A 94 8.01 4.16 11.63
C VAL A 94 7.33 4.29 13.01
N ALA A 95 7.73 5.23 13.87
CA ALA A 95 7.13 5.41 15.19
C ALA A 95 5.69 5.96 15.14
N ALA A 96 5.32 6.65 14.07
CA ALA A 96 3.97 7.18 13.86
C ALA A 96 3.01 6.13 13.26
N GLN A 97 3.51 4.96 12.89
CA GLN A 97 2.75 3.90 12.25
C GLN A 97 1.98 3.06 13.28
N PRO A 98 0.70 2.74 13.03
CA PRO A 98 -0.07 1.89 13.92
C PRO A 98 0.45 0.44 13.94
N ARG A 99 0.02 -0.32 14.93
CA ARG A 99 0.15 -1.78 14.89
C ARG A 99 -0.82 -2.32 13.84
N GLY A 100 -0.32 -3.15 12.93
CA GLY A 100 -1.17 -3.75 11.89
C GLY A 100 -0.43 -4.66 10.93
N VAL A 101 -1.16 -5.12 9.91
CA VAL A 101 -0.62 -5.84 8.76
C VAL A 101 -0.65 -4.92 7.55
N TYR A 102 0.52 -4.63 7.01
CA TYR A 102 0.71 -3.70 5.88
C TYR A 102 0.53 -4.43 4.57
N VAL A 103 -0.31 -3.88 3.69
CA VAL A 103 -0.70 -4.52 2.44
C VAL A 103 -0.68 -3.53 1.28
N ALA A 104 -0.35 -4.02 0.09
CA ALA A 104 -0.26 -3.24 -1.13
C ALA A 104 -1.14 -3.86 -2.24
N PRO A 105 -1.54 -3.11 -3.28
CA PRO A 105 -2.43 -3.60 -4.33
C PRO A 105 -1.68 -4.46 -5.34
N THR A 106 -0.34 -4.42 -5.32
CA THR A 106 0.53 -5.17 -6.20
C THR A 106 1.43 -6.12 -5.40
N PRO A 107 1.71 -7.32 -5.92
CA PRO A 107 2.62 -8.25 -5.26
C PRO A 107 4.06 -7.72 -5.28
N ASP A 108 4.78 -7.89 -4.17
CA ASP A 108 6.19 -7.48 -4.07
C ASP A 108 7.12 -8.49 -4.75
N THR A 109 7.30 -8.34 -6.06
CA THR A 109 8.16 -9.22 -6.87
C THR A 109 9.66 -8.90 -6.72
N ASP A 110 10.00 -7.70 -6.24
CA ASP A 110 11.39 -7.26 -6.06
C ASP A 110 11.92 -7.54 -4.65
N GLY A 111 11.02 -7.83 -3.71
CA GLY A 111 11.33 -7.98 -2.30
C GLY A 111 11.73 -6.64 -1.69
N LEU A 112 11.06 -5.55 -2.07
CA LEU A 112 11.23 -4.22 -1.47
C LEU A 112 10.82 -4.23 0.01
N TRP A 113 9.81 -5.03 0.34
CA TRP A 113 9.22 -5.11 1.67
C TRP A 113 9.75 -6.30 2.47
N ARG A 114 10.67 -7.09 1.90
CA ARG A 114 11.25 -8.26 2.57
C ARG A 114 12.11 -7.82 3.75
N HIS A 115 11.88 -8.45 4.89
CA HIS A 115 12.55 -8.10 6.14
C HIS A 115 14.02 -8.53 6.19
N ASP A 116 14.40 -9.51 5.38
CA ASP A 116 15.76 -10.04 5.31
C ASP A 116 16.12 -10.34 3.86
N SER A 117 17.19 -9.71 3.36
CA SER A 117 17.67 -9.92 1.99
C SER A 117 18.46 -11.23 1.83
N THR A 118 18.81 -11.89 2.93
CA THR A 118 19.59 -13.13 2.94
C THR A 118 18.71 -14.39 2.93
N ILE A 119 17.40 -14.23 3.15
CA ILE A 119 16.42 -15.32 3.15
C ILE A 119 15.42 -15.07 2.02
N GLY A 120 14.86 -16.15 1.46
CA GLY A 120 13.71 -16.03 0.57
C GLY A 120 12.50 -15.37 1.25
N TRP A 121 11.58 -14.85 0.45
CA TRP A 121 10.35 -14.24 0.95
C TRP A 121 9.13 -14.84 0.24
N ASP A 122 8.01 -14.77 0.94
CA ASP A 122 6.70 -15.15 0.43
C ASP A 122 5.85 -13.90 0.25
N VAL A 123 5.08 -13.91 -0.83
CA VAL A 123 4.01 -12.96 -1.09
C VAL A 123 2.69 -13.66 -0.84
N TRP A 124 1.88 -13.09 0.03
CA TRP A 124 0.58 -13.59 0.44
C TRP A 124 -0.50 -12.72 -0.16
N ALA A 125 -1.39 -13.33 -0.95
CA ALA A 125 -2.65 -12.69 -1.33
C ALA A 125 -3.60 -12.73 -0.12
N VAL A 126 -4.18 -11.59 0.19
CA VAL A 126 -5.13 -11.37 1.28
C VAL A 126 -6.49 -11.09 0.66
N ASN A 127 -7.48 -11.94 0.96
CA ASN A 127 -8.87 -11.67 0.66
C ASN A 127 -9.43 -10.70 1.71
N THR A 128 -9.94 -9.55 1.27
CA THR A 128 -10.36 -8.46 2.15
C THR A 128 -11.86 -8.43 2.41
N ALA A 129 -12.63 -9.38 1.88
CA ALA A 129 -14.10 -9.37 1.95
C ALA A 129 -14.68 -9.25 3.38
N SER A 130 -13.95 -9.72 4.40
CA SER A 130 -14.35 -9.63 5.81
C SER A 130 -13.55 -8.61 6.63
N ILE A 131 -12.70 -7.80 5.99
CA ILE A 131 -11.84 -6.82 6.67
C ILE A 131 -12.52 -5.46 6.64
N SER A 132 -12.95 -4.99 7.81
CA SER A 132 -13.58 -3.66 7.97
C SER A 132 -12.73 -2.67 8.77
N ASN A 133 -11.65 -3.14 9.41
CA ASN A 133 -10.77 -2.38 10.27
C ASN A 133 -9.44 -2.09 9.55
N TRP A 134 -9.45 -1.16 8.61
CA TRP A 134 -8.27 -0.75 7.86
C TRP A 134 -8.18 0.77 7.79
N GLN A 135 -6.99 1.26 7.47
CA GLN A 135 -6.77 2.66 7.07
C GLN A 135 -5.66 2.73 6.02
N HIS A 136 -5.56 3.86 5.33
CA HIS A 136 -4.43 4.12 4.44
C HIS A 136 -3.11 4.20 5.21
N ASP A 137 -2.04 3.68 4.61
CA ASP A 137 -0.69 3.92 5.09
C ASP A 137 -0.26 5.33 4.69
N HIS A 138 0.05 6.17 5.67
CA HIS A 138 0.44 7.56 5.42
C HIS A 138 1.87 7.71 4.88
N LEU A 139 2.69 6.66 4.92
CA LEU A 139 4.04 6.67 4.34
C LEU A 139 4.07 6.12 2.92
N ASN A 140 3.06 5.34 2.54
CA ASN A 140 2.96 4.68 1.25
C ASN A 140 1.56 4.91 0.69
N GLU A 141 1.42 5.89 -0.21
CA GLU A 141 0.13 6.40 -0.71
C GLU A 141 -0.77 5.33 -1.34
N ASP A 142 -0.19 4.21 -1.76
CA ASP A 142 -0.89 3.07 -2.37
C ASP A 142 -1.08 1.89 -1.43
N ALA A 143 -0.70 2.00 -0.16
CA ALA A 143 -0.79 0.90 0.77
C ALA A 143 -1.85 1.15 1.84
N TRP A 144 -2.24 0.07 2.49
CA TRP A 144 -3.16 0.08 3.61
C TRP A 144 -2.53 -0.66 4.77
N VAL A 145 -3.01 -0.35 5.96
CA VAL A 145 -2.76 -1.12 7.17
C VAL A 145 -4.06 -1.68 7.69
N VAL A 146 -4.11 -3.01 7.81
CA VAL A 146 -5.19 -3.72 8.49
C VAL A 146 -4.90 -3.69 9.98
N LEU A 147 -5.81 -3.09 10.75
CA LEU A 147 -5.68 -2.82 12.19
C LEU A 147 -6.04 -4.05 13.02
N GLY A 148 -5.28 -5.13 12.87
CA GLY A 148 -5.49 -6.39 13.58
C GLY A 148 -4.90 -7.58 12.81
N ASP A 149 -4.98 -8.75 13.43
CA ASP A 149 -4.52 -9.99 12.82
C ASP A 149 -5.41 -10.36 11.63
N ILE A 150 -4.81 -10.95 10.60
CA ILE A 150 -5.51 -11.50 9.44
C ILE A 150 -5.53 -13.02 9.56
N PRO A 151 -6.71 -13.67 9.62
CA PRO A 151 -6.79 -15.12 9.81
C PRO A 151 -6.25 -15.88 8.61
N ALA A 152 -5.67 -17.06 8.85
CA ALA A 152 -5.13 -17.93 7.79
C ALA A 152 -6.12 -18.22 6.66
N ALA A 153 -7.42 -18.31 6.96
CA ALA A 153 -8.47 -18.56 5.97
C ALA A 153 -8.65 -17.42 4.94
N ALA A 154 -8.17 -16.22 5.25
CA ALA A 154 -8.19 -15.09 4.33
C ALA A 154 -6.90 -15.01 3.47
N LEU A 155 -5.96 -15.94 3.66
CA LEU A 155 -4.65 -15.90 3.03
C LEU A 155 -4.49 -17.00 1.98
N THR A 156 -3.82 -16.66 0.89
CA THR A 156 -3.34 -17.63 -0.09
C THR A 156 -1.89 -17.30 -0.43
N LEU A 157 -1.00 -18.28 -0.38
CA LEU A 157 0.37 -18.09 -0.84
C LEU A 157 0.33 -17.79 -2.34
N HIS A 158 0.72 -16.57 -2.72
CA HIS A 158 0.66 -16.11 -4.10
C HIS A 158 1.95 -16.46 -4.85
N ALA A 159 3.10 -16.20 -4.24
CA ALA A 159 4.41 -16.48 -4.81
C ALA A 159 5.47 -16.63 -3.72
N SER A 160 6.54 -17.34 -4.06
CA SER A 160 7.74 -17.47 -3.23
C SER A 160 8.97 -17.11 -4.04
N TYR A 161 9.93 -16.44 -3.41
CA TYR A 161 11.17 -16.02 -4.06
C TYR A 161 12.37 -16.41 -3.19
N ASP A 162 13.48 -16.79 -3.82
CA ASP A 162 14.75 -16.96 -3.13
C ASP A 162 15.43 -15.59 -2.85
N ALA A 163 16.53 -15.60 -2.11
CA ALA A 163 17.30 -14.38 -1.82
C ALA A 163 17.81 -13.65 -3.09
N ASN A 164 17.89 -14.35 -4.23
CA ASN A 164 18.30 -13.83 -5.53
C ASN A 164 17.13 -13.35 -6.39
N ARG A 165 15.93 -13.21 -5.80
CA ARG A 165 14.70 -12.78 -6.48
C ARG A 165 14.20 -13.73 -7.56
N LYS A 166 14.62 -14.99 -7.53
CA LYS A 166 14.09 -16.00 -8.44
C LYS A 166 12.84 -16.59 -7.84
N ALA A 167 11.76 -16.62 -8.62
CA ALA A 167 10.56 -17.33 -8.24
C ALA A 167 10.88 -18.80 -7.97
N THR A 168 10.38 -19.30 -6.85
CA THR A 168 10.49 -20.69 -6.42
C THR A 168 9.10 -21.31 -6.43
N THR A 169 9.01 -22.58 -6.80
CA THR A 169 7.73 -23.31 -6.72
C THR A 169 7.32 -23.46 -5.26
N ALA A 170 6.07 -23.08 -4.97
CA ALA A 170 5.45 -23.19 -3.66
C ALA A 170 5.40 -24.63 -3.15
#